data_AF-A0A8H4B3J4-F1
#
_entry.id   AF-A0A8H4B3J4-F1
#
_cell.length_a   1.000
_cell.length_b   1.000
_cell.length_c   1.000
_cell.angle_alpha   90.00
_cell.angle_beta   90.00
_cell.angle_gamma   90.00
#
_symmetry.space_group_name_H-M   'P 1'
#
loop_
_entity.id
_entity.type
_entity.pdbx_description
1 polymer ?
#
loop_
_entity_poly.entity_id
_entity_poly.type
_entity_poly.pdbx_seq_one_letter_code
_entity_poly.pdbx_strand_id
1 'polypeptide(L)'
;MVKNNVKDEDLQSSVLNVTKIFRKIVIEHYQKICNSYKDWYNINYSEARIFWKDITKEQVKHELEIMAGEKSLYRRCQNQNDLIASIEYLALIPSYIECLKCLSQVLTQFRVRDTDKSWAVEILKDLQNDAMKLNMLSDIFQNLDRNFNELNECTWSLVKEFNSADEFIKYLLENLIETDLTNLINAIDDLSDTKLLQENTVAALIEVNKALNPLNKDAAQLSTTSFLKCLSEVSQKNPSLAKKISSCSSHNLALQNMHRNIAKRGEVTKEQIKNAATIASYNIAELRNLCSHALLIGKSRASIDYLVDDDSTEDISMLMNQFIMQVDLAQQITSMASRLIQYGYFLYQKMLIEAHGTPDLKNLSIDYSYDDLYDNFHASNQEICQNLVQFVNDKAKLPRLPNWTGEWPIVQSEADFLLILSKIGEVLHNIFTDIPQ
;
A
#
# COMPACT_ATOMS: atom_id res chain seq x y z
N MET A 1 63.02 21.64 32.53
CA MET A 1 62.54 20.25 32.36
C MET A 1 62.36 19.63 33.74
N VAL A 2 61.19 19.78 34.35
CA VAL A 2 60.84 19.05 35.58
C VAL A 2 60.24 17.72 35.14
N LYS A 3 61.04 16.65 35.18
CA LYS A 3 60.55 15.28 35.00
C LYS A 3 59.85 14.88 36.29
N ASN A 4 58.53 14.79 36.23
CA ASN A 4 57.72 14.16 37.28
C ASN A 4 58.04 12.66 37.34
N ASN A 5 59.08 12.30 38.10
CA ASN A 5 59.29 10.94 38.60
C ASN A 5 58.37 10.73 39.80
N VAL A 6 57.08 10.48 39.54
CA VAL A 6 56.28 9.70 40.50
C VAL A 6 56.83 8.28 40.42
N LYS A 7 57.36 7.79 41.53
CA LYS A 7 58.18 6.57 41.64
C LYS A 7 57.38 5.34 41.21
N ASP A 8 57.92 4.55 40.28
CA ASP A 8 57.39 3.24 39.87
C ASP A 8 57.13 2.29 41.07
N GLU A 9 57.91 2.41 42.15
CA GLU A 9 57.73 1.64 43.39
C GLU A 9 56.45 2.01 44.17
N ASP A 10 56.08 3.29 44.20
CA ASP A 10 54.84 3.74 44.85
C ASP A 10 53.60 3.31 44.05
N LEU A 11 53.73 3.23 42.72
CA LEU A 11 52.70 2.72 41.81
C LEU A 11 52.53 1.20 41.98
N GLN A 12 53.62 0.44 42.01
CA GLN A 12 53.59 -1.02 42.24
C GLN A 12 53.03 -1.39 43.63
N SER A 13 53.42 -0.65 44.68
CA SER A 13 52.89 -0.84 46.04
C SER A 13 51.39 -0.55 46.13
N SER A 14 50.94 0.50 45.43
CA SER A 14 49.51 0.84 45.33
C SER A 14 48.71 -0.21 44.58
N VAL A 15 49.21 -0.71 43.43
CA VAL A 15 48.58 -1.80 42.66
C VAL A 15 48.50 -3.08 43.49
N LEU A 16 49.54 -3.42 44.24
CA LEU A 16 49.55 -4.62 45.10
C LEU A 16 48.54 -4.50 46.25
N ASN A 17 48.39 -3.31 46.84
CA ASN A 17 47.39 -3.05 47.88
C ASN A 17 45.96 -3.08 47.33
N VAL A 18 45.71 -2.46 46.17
CA VAL A 18 44.42 -2.57 45.47
C VAL A 18 44.11 -4.02 45.14
N THR A 19 45.08 -4.78 44.63
CA THR A 19 44.91 -6.22 44.32
C THR A 19 44.58 -7.03 45.57
N LYS A 20 45.22 -6.76 46.72
CA LYS A 20 44.91 -7.44 47.98
C LYS A 20 43.50 -7.10 48.49
N ILE A 21 43.10 -5.83 48.45
CA ILE A 21 41.78 -5.37 48.89
C ILE A 21 40.70 -5.96 47.97
N PHE A 22 40.91 -5.86 46.65
CA PHE A 22 40.03 -6.44 45.63
C PHE A 22 39.91 -7.95 45.82
N ARG A 23 41.05 -8.66 45.94
CA ARG A 23 41.07 -10.11 46.18
C ARG A 23 40.30 -10.47 47.44
N LYS A 24 40.46 -9.72 48.53
CA LYS A 24 39.76 -10.02 49.78
C LYS A 24 38.26 -9.79 49.64
N ILE A 25 37.85 -8.58 49.22
CA ILE A 25 36.43 -8.19 49.18
C ILE A 25 35.67 -8.98 48.11
N VAL A 26 36.20 -9.05 46.90
CA VAL A 26 35.50 -9.66 45.74
C VAL A 26 35.45 -11.18 45.87
N ILE A 27 36.54 -11.84 46.28
CA ILE A 27 36.51 -13.30 46.46
C ILE A 27 35.64 -13.68 47.64
N GLU A 28 35.70 -12.97 48.78
CA GLU A 28 34.80 -13.25 49.91
C GLU A 28 33.33 -13.06 49.53
N HIS A 29 33.02 -12.02 48.74
CA HIS A 29 31.67 -11.80 48.23
C HIS A 29 31.23 -12.89 47.25
N TYR A 30 32.07 -13.25 46.28
CA TYR A 30 31.80 -14.32 45.32
C TYR A 30 31.61 -15.68 46.03
N GLN A 31 32.46 -16.01 47.00
CA GLN A 31 32.31 -17.23 47.80
C GLN A 31 31.00 -17.25 48.60
N LYS A 32 30.53 -16.11 49.10
CA LYS A 32 29.21 -16.02 49.75
C LYS A 32 28.09 -16.35 48.76
N ILE A 33 28.15 -15.82 47.54
CA ILE A 33 27.19 -16.14 46.48
C ILE A 33 27.27 -17.64 46.14
N CYS A 34 28.45 -18.20 45.88
CA CYS A 34 28.57 -19.65 45.59
C CYS A 34 27.99 -20.52 46.72
N ASN A 35 28.13 -20.09 47.98
CA ASN A 35 27.55 -20.79 49.10
C ASN A 35 26.02 -20.66 49.18
N SER A 36 25.42 -19.54 48.75
CA SER A 36 23.95 -19.39 48.75
C SER A 36 23.28 -20.33 47.75
N TYR A 37 23.96 -20.66 46.65
CA TYR A 37 23.48 -21.62 45.64
C TYR A 37 23.46 -23.08 46.12
N LYS A 38 23.90 -23.39 47.36
CA LYS A 38 23.60 -24.67 48.00
C LYS A 38 22.09 -24.85 48.21
N ASP A 39 21.40 -23.77 48.55
CA ASP A 39 19.96 -23.72 48.77
C ASP A 39 19.27 -22.95 47.64
N TRP A 40 19.67 -23.26 46.40
CA TRP A 40 19.29 -22.52 45.20
C TRP A 40 17.78 -22.38 44.99
N TYR A 41 16.99 -23.35 45.48
CA TYR A 41 15.53 -23.36 45.40
C TYR A 41 14.88 -22.18 46.14
N ASN A 42 15.58 -21.57 47.10
CA ASN A 42 15.09 -20.41 47.85
C ASN A 42 15.61 -19.07 47.30
N ILE A 43 16.51 -19.08 46.31
CA ILE A 43 17.04 -17.86 45.70
C ILE A 43 15.93 -17.16 44.94
N ASN A 44 15.83 -15.85 45.11
CA ASN A 44 14.89 -15.03 44.35
C ASN A 44 15.35 -14.93 42.89
N TYR A 45 14.39 -15.02 41.98
CA TYR A 45 14.59 -14.85 40.55
C TYR A 45 15.36 -13.56 40.23
N SER A 46 14.97 -12.43 40.85
CA SER A 46 15.61 -11.12 40.65
C SER A 46 17.10 -11.12 41.01
N GLU A 47 17.48 -11.73 42.12
CA GLU A 47 18.87 -11.87 42.56
C GLU A 47 19.68 -12.74 41.59
N ALA A 48 19.12 -13.88 41.19
CA ALA A 48 19.76 -14.78 40.23
C ALA A 48 19.94 -14.12 38.85
N ARG A 49 18.93 -13.38 38.38
CA ARG A 49 18.96 -12.67 37.10
C ARG A 49 20.10 -11.64 37.02
N ILE A 50 20.36 -10.93 38.12
CA ILE A 50 21.46 -9.95 38.18
C ILE A 50 22.81 -10.65 38.12
N PHE A 51 22.96 -11.74 38.87
CA PHE A 51 24.22 -12.48 38.94
C PHE A 51 24.56 -13.20 37.64
N TRP A 52 23.57 -13.83 37.00
CA TRP A 52 23.72 -14.58 35.76
C TRP A 52 23.56 -13.72 34.50
N LYS A 53 23.61 -12.39 34.65
CA LYS A 53 23.45 -11.48 33.52
C LYS A 53 24.57 -11.71 32.50
N ASP A 54 24.21 -11.71 31.23
CA ASP A 54 25.13 -11.86 30.08
C ASP A 54 25.79 -13.25 29.95
N ILE A 55 25.44 -14.21 30.81
CA ILE A 55 25.88 -15.61 30.69
C ILE A 55 24.97 -16.35 29.71
N THR A 56 25.55 -16.98 28.68
CA THR A 56 24.79 -17.77 27.72
C THR A 56 24.49 -19.16 28.23
N LYS A 57 23.52 -19.84 27.61
CA LYS A 57 23.13 -21.22 27.93
C LYS A 57 24.34 -22.18 27.94
N GLU A 58 25.24 -22.03 26.98
CA GLU A 58 26.42 -22.88 26.82
C GLU A 58 27.47 -22.67 27.92
N GLN A 59 27.49 -21.47 28.53
CA GLN A 59 28.43 -21.08 29.57
C GLN A 59 27.97 -21.50 30.97
N VAL A 60 26.65 -21.68 31.19
CA VAL A 60 26.06 -22.01 32.50
C VAL A 60 26.79 -23.17 33.19
N LYS A 61 27.02 -24.26 32.47
CA LYS A 61 27.67 -25.45 33.03
C LYS A 61 29.10 -25.16 33.46
N HIS A 62 29.86 -24.41 32.66
CA HIS A 62 31.25 -24.07 32.96
C HIS A 62 31.34 -23.14 34.18
N GLU A 63 30.48 -22.13 34.23
CA GLU A 63 30.44 -21.18 35.36
C GLU A 63 30.04 -21.87 36.66
N LEU A 64 29.08 -22.80 36.63
CA LEU A 64 28.74 -23.60 37.80
C LEU A 64 29.91 -24.51 38.25
N GLU A 65 30.72 -25.03 37.32
CA GLU A 65 31.94 -25.79 37.65
C GLU A 65 32.96 -24.91 38.37
N ILE A 66 33.14 -23.67 37.90
CA ILE A 66 34.00 -22.67 38.56
C ILE A 66 33.47 -22.34 39.97
N MET A 67 32.16 -22.10 40.10
CA MET A 67 31.52 -21.82 41.39
C MET A 67 31.71 -22.95 42.39
N ALA A 68 31.76 -24.19 41.91
CA ALA A 68 31.88 -25.35 42.77
C ALA A 68 33.30 -25.65 43.28
N GLY A 69 34.33 -25.11 42.62
CA GLY A 69 35.74 -25.29 42.96
C GLY A 69 36.23 -26.74 42.94
N GLU A 70 37.50 -26.96 43.32
CA GLU A 70 38.12 -28.31 43.38
C GLU A 70 37.51 -29.23 44.45
N LYS A 71 36.73 -28.69 45.41
CA LYS A 71 36.10 -29.45 46.49
C LYS A 71 34.60 -29.14 46.62
N SER A 72 33.82 -30.01 45.99
CA SER A 72 32.60 -30.62 46.53
C SER A 72 31.32 -29.79 46.71
N LEU A 73 31.07 -28.78 45.87
CA LEU A 73 29.71 -28.27 45.66
C LEU A 73 28.98 -28.95 44.50
N TYR A 74 29.70 -29.24 43.39
CA TYR A 74 29.14 -29.83 42.17
C TYR A 74 28.57 -31.25 42.36
N ARG A 75 28.96 -31.94 43.45
CA ARG A 75 28.61 -33.35 43.71
C ARG A 75 27.52 -33.53 44.79
N ARG A 76 27.02 -32.44 45.41
CA ARG A 76 26.14 -32.50 46.60
C ARG A 76 24.79 -31.82 46.47
N CYS A 77 24.51 -31.07 45.40
CA CYS A 77 23.15 -30.63 45.14
C CYS A 77 22.32 -31.84 44.72
N GLN A 78 21.38 -32.28 45.56
CA GLN A 78 20.21 -33.00 45.07
C GLN A 78 19.60 -32.12 43.96
N ASN A 79 19.40 -32.69 42.77
CA ASN A 79 18.78 -32.03 41.62
C ASN A 79 19.67 -31.05 40.82
N GLN A 80 20.94 -31.42 40.57
CA GLN A 80 21.87 -30.65 39.73
C GLN A 80 21.30 -30.28 38.35
N ASN A 81 20.58 -31.19 37.70
CA ASN A 81 19.99 -30.95 36.39
C ASN A 81 18.91 -29.85 36.44
N ASP A 82 18.17 -29.75 37.55
CA ASP A 82 17.10 -28.77 37.72
C ASP A 82 17.69 -27.36 37.95
N LEU A 83 18.81 -27.27 38.65
CA LEU A 83 19.54 -26.00 38.80
C LEU A 83 20.11 -25.51 37.46
N ILE A 84 20.76 -26.40 36.70
CA ILE A 84 21.28 -26.08 35.37
C ILE A 84 20.13 -25.59 34.49
N ALA A 85 19.04 -26.35 34.39
CA ALA A 85 17.87 -25.97 33.61
C ALA A 85 17.31 -24.62 34.05
N SER A 86 17.16 -24.37 35.37
CA SER A 86 16.65 -23.10 35.89
C SER A 86 17.51 -21.90 35.50
N ILE A 87 18.84 -22.05 35.51
CA ILE A 87 19.76 -20.98 35.09
C ILE A 87 19.76 -20.82 33.56
N GLU A 88 19.71 -21.92 32.81
CA GLU A 88 19.55 -21.87 31.35
C GLU A 88 18.26 -21.13 30.96
N TYR A 89 17.16 -21.35 31.70
CA TYR A 89 15.92 -20.62 31.52
C TYR A 89 16.07 -19.12 31.82
N LEU A 90 16.87 -18.71 32.82
CA LEU A 90 17.13 -17.28 33.10
C LEU A 90 17.63 -16.52 31.87
N ALA A 91 18.52 -17.13 31.08
CA ALA A 91 19.05 -16.53 29.86
C ALA A 91 17.97 -16.35 28.78
N LEU A 92 16.92 -17.19 28.78
CA LEU A 92 15.85 -17.17 27.79
C LEU A 92 14.69 -16.23 28.16
N ILE A 93 14.48 -15.95 29.46
CA ILE A 93 13.35 -15.16 29.96
C ILE A 93 13.13 -13.82 29.21
N PRO A 94 14.17 -12.99 28.92
CA PRO A 94 13.94 -11.73 28.22
C PRO A 94 13.24 -11.90 26.87
N SER A 95 13.64 -12.92 26.10
CA SER A 95 13.04 -13.25 24.79
C SER A 95 11.60 -13.76 24.96
N TYR A 96 11.34 -14.64 25.94
CA TYR A 96 10.00 -15.13 26.22
C TYR A 96 9.04 -14.02 26.69
N ILE A 97 9.52 -13.09 27.52
CA ILE A 97 8.72 -11.92 27.94
C ILE A 97 8.29 -11.09 26.73
N GLU A 98 9.19 -10.86 25.77
CA GLU A 98 8.84 -10.14 24.54
C GLU A 98 7.80 -10.91 23.72
N CYS A 99 8.00 -12.22 23.51
CA CYS A 99 7.05 -13.07 22.81
C CYS A 99 5.66 -13.09 23.46
N LEU A 100 5.59 -13.22 24.80
CA LEU A 100 4.33 -13.23 25.55
C LEU A 100 3.62 -11.87 25.49
N LYS A 101 4.37 -10.76 25.48
CA LYS A 101 3.78 -9.42 25.28
C LYS A 101 3.15 -9.30 23.89
N CYS A 102 3.88 -9.68 22.84
CA CYS A 102 3.35 -9.69 21.47
C CYS A 102 2.08 -10.55 21.37
N LEU A 103 2.10 -11.76 21.94
CA LEU A 103 0.94 -12.63 21.96
C LEU A 103 -0.25 -12.00 22.70
N SER A 104 -0.02 -11.41 23.88
CA SER A 104 -1.07 -10.77 24.68
C SER A 104 -1.73 -9.59 23.94
N GLN A 105 -0.95 -8.83 23.17
CA GLN A 105 -1.47 -7.75 22.32
C GLN A 105 -2.38 -8.29 21.22
N VAL A 106 -1.97 -9.37 20.54
CA VAL A 106 -2.81 -10.02 19.51
C VAL A 106 -4.12 -10.56 20.10
N LEU A 107 -4.07 -11.23 21.25
CA LEU A 107 -5.27 -11.73 21.93
C LEU A 107 -6.24 -10.58 22.25
N THR A 108 -5.70 -9.43 22.66
CA THR A 108 -6.48 -8.22 22.95
C THR A 108 -7.09 -7.63 21.68
N GLN A 109 -6.34 -7.53 20.58
CA GLN A 109 -6.82 -7.02 19.29
C GLN A 109 -8.02 -7.82 18.78
N PHE A 110 -7.96 -9.15 18.87
CA PHE A 110 -9.03 -10.07 18.46
C PHE A 110 -10.13 -10.24 19.53
N ARG A 111 -10.01 -9.58 20.69
CA ARG A 111 -11.00 -9.63 21.78
C ARG A 111 -11.32 -11.06 22.25
N VAL A 112 -10.29 -11.89 22.40
CA VAL A 112 -10.45 -13.29 22.82
C VAL A 112 -11.05 -13.37 24.23
N ARG A 113 -11.97 -14.33 24.45
CA ARG A 113 -12.83 -14.41 25.66
C ARG A 113 -12.06 -14.31 26.97
N ASP A 114 -10.94 -15.00 27.06
CA ASP A 114 -10.17 -15.19 28.29
C ASP A 114 -8.84 -14.43 28.30
N THR A 115 -8.68 -13.39 27.47
CA THR A 115 -7.42 -12.63 27.32
C THR A 115 -6.75 -12.28 28.66
N ASP A 116 -7.49 -11.69 29.60
CA ASP A 116 -6.95 -11.24 30.91
C ASP A 116 -6.55 -12.38 31.86
N LYS A 117 -7.13 -13.56 31.66
CA LYS A 117 -6.91 -14.80 32.42
C LYS A 117 -6.22 -15.87 31.58
N SER A 118 -5.64 -15.46 30.45
CA SER A 118 -4.96 -16.37 29.56
C SER A 118 -3.69 -16.87 30.23
N TRP A 119 -3.30 -18.12 29.92
CA TRP A 119 -2.04 -18.68 30.39
C TRP A 119 -0.85 -17.77 30.00
N ALA A 120 -0.94 -17.05 28.87
CA ALA A 120 0.11 -16.14 28.42
C ALA A 120 0.27 -14.93 29.35
N VAL A 121 -0.84 -14.34 29.80
CA VAL A 121 -0.85 -13.21 30.75
C VAL A 121 -0.47 -13.66 32.15
N GLU A 122 -0.92 -14.83 32.59
CA GLU A 122 -0.54 -15.39 33.90
C GLU A 122 0.97 -15.67 33.97
N ILE A 123 1.54 -16.36 32.97
CA ILE A 123 2.97 -16.63 32.92
C ILE A 123 3.77 -15.32 32.80
N LEU A 124 3.28 -14.34 32.04
CA LEU A 124 3.93 -13.04 31.95
C LEU A 124 4.00 -12.33 33.31
N LYS A 125 2.94 -12.43 34.13
CA LYS A 125 2.92 -11.89 35.50
C LYS A 125 3.92 -12.63 36.40
N ASP A 126 4.00 -13.95 36.29
CA ASP A 126 4.93 -14.77 37.07
C ASP A 126 6.39 -14.42 36.73
N LEU A 127 6.72 -14.30 35.44
CA LEU A 127 8.08 -13.93 34.99
C LEU A 127 8.46 -12.47 35.33
N GLN A 128 7.49 -11.62 35.64
CA GLN A 128 7.72 -10.25 36.11
C GLN A 128 7.74 -10.12 37.64
N ASN A 129 7.46 -11.21 38.37
CA ASN A 129 7.47 -11.21 39.82
C ASN A 129 8.90 -11.36 40.37
N ASP A 130 9.48 -10.26 40.83
CA ASP A 130 10.84 -10.24 41.38
C ASP A 130 11.04 -11.13 42.63
N ALA A 131 9.95 -11.46 43.34
CA ALA A 131 9.98 -12.32 44.53
C ALA A 131 9.82 -13.82 44.22
N MET A 132 9.62 -14.18 42.94
CA MET A 132 9.50 -15.57 42.51
C MET A 132 10.76 -16.37 42.86
N LYS A 133 10.61 -17.64 43.23
CA LYS A 133 11.73 -18.53 43.55
C LYS A 133 12.30 -19.21 42.31
N LEU A 134 13.61 -19.43 42.30
CA LEU A 134 14.32 -19.97 41.13
C LEU A 134 13.84 -21.37 40.73
N ASN A 135 13.46 -22.22 41.70
CA ASN A 135 12.92 -23.56 41.42
C ASN A 135 11.56 -23.55 40.73
N MET A 136 10.80 -22.47 40.77
CA MET A 136 9.50 -22.36 40.09
C MET A 136 9.66 -22.21 38.57
N LEU A 137 10.86 -21.86 38.08
CA LEU A 137 11.10 -21.70 36.65
C LEU A 137 10.90 -23.00 35.87
N SER A 138 11.23 -24.16 36.45
CA SER A 138 11.01 -25.44 35.76
C SER A 138 9.54 -25.66 35.43
N ASP A 139 8.65 -25.37 36.38
CA ASP A 139 7.22 -25.59 36.23
C ASP A 139 6.61 -24.58 35.24
N ILE A 140 7.08 -23.33 35.29
CA ILE A 140 6.68 -22.28 34.35
C ILE A 140 7.12 -22.62 32.93
N PHE A 141 8.36 -23.06 32.73
CA PHE A 141 8.87 -23.40 31.40
C PHE A 141 8.24 -24.69 30.86
N GLN A 142 7.94 -25.68 31.71
CA GLN A 142 7.14 -26.84 31.29
C GLN A 142 5.73 -26.43 30.82
N ASN A 143 5.10 -25.47 31.51
CA ASN A 143 3.81 -24.93 31.10
C ASN A 143 3.92 -24.12 29.79
N LEU A 144 4.97 -23.30 29.65
CA LEU A 144 5.27 -22.57 28.41
C LEU A 144 5.44 -23.54 27.24
N ASP A 145 6.33 -24.52 27.36
CA ASP A 145 6.65 -25.48 26.30
C ASP A 145 5.40 -26.25 25.87
N ARG A 146 4.54 -26.64 26.81
CA ARG A 146 3.27 -27.32 26.50
C ARG A 146 2.38 -26.51 25.57
N ASN A 147 2.24 -25.20 25.83
CA ASN A 147 1.40 -24.31 25.03
C ASN A 147 2.11 -23.82 23.74
N PHE A 148 3.42 -23.59 23.79
CA PHE A 148 4.21 -23.11 22.66
C PHE A 148 4.41 -24.19 21.60
N ASN A 149 4.55 -25.46 21.99
CA ASN A 149 4.71 -26.58 21.05
C ASN A 149 3.48 -26.79 20.16
N GLU A 150 2.31 -26.28 20.54
CA GLU A 150 1.11 -26.30 19.69
C GLU A 150 1.19 -25.28 18.54
N LEU A 151 2.13 -24.33 18.60
CA LEU A 151 2.33 -23.25 17.64
C LEU A 151 3.52 -23.53 16.73
N ASN A 152 3.28 -23.56 15.41
CA ASN A 152 4.34 -23.69 14.43
C ASN A 152 5.01 -22.34 14.12
N GLU A 153 6.11 -22.38 13.36
CA GLU A 153 6.87 -21.20 12.94
C GLU A 153 6.04 -20.19 12.13
N CYS A 154 5.11 -20.69 11.29
CA CYS A 154 4.20 -19.84 10.50
C CYS A 154 3.25 -19.03 11.40
N THR A 155 2.74 -19.65 12.47
CA THR A 155 1.86 -18.98 13.44
C THR A 155 2.60 -17.91 14.22
N TRP A 156 3.83 -18.19 14.66
CA TRP A 156 4.67 -17.17 15.30
C TRP A 156 5.02 -16.02 14.37
N SER A 157 5.28 -16.31 13.10
CA SER A 157 5.51 -15.27 12.08
C SER A 157 4.29 -14.37 11.92
N LEU A 158 3.08 -14.93 11.92
CA LEU A 158 1.84 -14.15 11.90
C LEU A 158 1.63 -13.31 13.17
N VAL A 159 1.86 -13.88 14.35
CA VAL A 159 1.73 -13.15 15.63
C VAL A 159 2.66 -11.94 15.65
N LYS A 160 3.90 -12.10 15.17
CA LYS A 160 4.85 -10.99 15.05
C LYS A 160 4.37 -9.93 14.06
N GLU A 161 3.91 -10.33 12.88
CA GLU A 161 3.40 -9.39 11.88
C GLU A 161 2.14 -8.65 12.34
N PHE A 162 1.23 -9.30 13.07
CA PHE A 162 0.07 -8.62 13.65
C PHE A 162 0.47 -7.51 14.62
N ASN A 163 1.50 -7.75 15.42
CA ASN A 163 2.02 -6.75 16.34
C ASN A 163 2.72 -5.60 15.59
N SER A 164 3.51 -5.91 14.57
CA SER A 164 4.17 -4.90 13.72
C SER A 164 3.18 -4.06 12.91
N ALA A 165 2.06 -4.65 12.48
CA ALA A 165 1.03 -4.02 11.67
C ALA A 165 -0.20 -3.58 12.49
N ASP A 166 -0.03 -3.24 13.77
CA ASP A 166 -1.09 -2.93 14.74
C ASP A 166 -2.16 -1.98 14.18
N GLU A 167 -1.76 -0.82 13.64
CA GLU A 167 -2.70 0.16 13.08
C GLU A 167 -3.52 -0.38 11.91
N PHE A 168 -2.90 -1.17 11.04
CA PHE A 168 -3.57 -1.77 9.89
C PHE A 168 -4.52 -2.89 10.34
N ILE A 169 -4.09 -3.75 11.26
CA ILE A 169 -4.93 -4.82 11.79
C ILE A 169 -6.13 -4.26 12.52
N LYS A 170 -5.94 -3.26 13.38
CA LYS A 170 -7.04 -2.57 14.04
C LYS A 170 -8.05 -2.02 13.02
N TYR A 171 -7.56 -1.32 11.99
CA TYR A 171 -8.42 -0.80 10.93
C TYR A 171 -9.17 -1.91 10.20
N LEU A 172 -8.49 -3.01 9.84
CA LEU A 172 -9.06 -4.17 9.17
C LEU A 172 -10.19 -4.80 10.01
N LEU A 173 -9.92 -5.09 11.29
CA LEU A 173 -10.87 -5.72 12.20
C LEU A 173 -12.10 -4.83 12.46
N GLU A 174 -11.92 -3.51 12.52
CA GLU A 174 -13.01 -2.56 12.84
C GLU A 174 -13.85 -2.16 11.61
N ASN A 175 -13.24 -2.09 10.42
CA ASN A 175 -13.88 -1.43 9.26
C ASN A 175 -14.02 -2.31 8.03
N LEU A 176 -13.24 -3.39 7.91
CA LEU A 176 -13.18 -4.18 6.68
C LEU A 176 -13.66 -5.63 6.87
N ILE A 177 -13.50 -6.19 8.06
CA ILE A 177 -14.09 -7.50 8.37
C ILE A 177 -15.62 -7.38 8.25
N GLU A 178 -16.22 -8.34 7.55
CA GLU A 178 -17.64 -8.39 7.14
C GLU A 178 -18.06 -7.46 5.98
N THR A 179 -17.22 -6.51 5.56
CA THR A 179 -17.53 -5.71 4.36
C THR A 179 -17.28 -6.49 3.08
N ASP A 180 -18.18 -6.32 2.10
CA ASP A 180 -17.97 -6.86 0.76
C ASP A 180 -16.90 -6.02 0.03
N LEU A 181 -15.68 -6.57 -0.01
CA LEU A 181 -14.55 -5.93 -0.70
C LEU A 181 -14.63 -6.05 -2.22
N THR A 182 -15.68 -6.66 -2.80
CA THR A 182 -15.85 -6.74 -4.26
C THR A 182 -15.91 -5.34 -4.88
N ASN A 183 -16.45 -4.35 -4.16
CA ASN A 183 -16.47 -2.95 -4.60
C ASN A 183 -15.09 -2.28 -4.63
N LEU A 184 -14.12 -2.76 -3.84
CA LEU A 184 -12.72 -2.31 -3.91
C LEU A 184 -12.03 -2.78 -5.20
N ILE A 185 -12.42 -3.95 -5.74
CA ILE A 185 -11.89 -4.45 -7.01
C ILE A 185 -12.32 -3.54 -8.15
N ASN A 186 -13.62 -3.19 -8.20
CA ASN A 186 -14.18 -2.35 -9.27
C ASN A 186 -13.70 -0.89 -9.20
N ALA A 187 -13.31 -0.40 -8.02
CA ALA A 187 -12.85 0.98 -7.86
C ALA A 187 -11.39 1.21 -8.32
N ILE A 188 -10.64 0.14 -8.63
CA ILE A 188 -9.28 0.26 -9.20
C ILE A 188 -9.33 0.92 -10.59
N ASP A 189 -10.36 0.61 -11.39
CA ASP A 189 -10.52 1.17 -12.74
C ASP A 189 -10.95 2.65 -12.71
N ASP A 190 -11.64 3.09 -11.65
CA ASP A 190 -12.18 4.45 -11.54
C ASP A 190 -11.20 5.48 -10.97
N LEU A 191 -10.15 5.02 -10.27
CA LEU A 191 -9.15 5.90 -9.65
C LEU A 191 -7.87 5.93 -10.51
N SER A 192 -7.96 6.53 -11.70
CA SER A 192 -6.83 6.75 -12.62
C SER A 192 -5.61 7.41 -11.97
N ASP A 193 -5.83 8.15 -10.89
CA ASP A 193 -4.82 8.96 -10.21
C ASP A 193 -4.14 8.25 -9.04
N THR A 194 -4.68 7.13 -8.52
CA THR A 194 -3.99 6.26 -7.54
C THR A 194 -3.23 5.14 -8.21
N LYS A 195 -2.46 5.49 -9.25
CA LYS A 195 -1.55 4.61 -10.02
C LYS A 195 -0.45 3.93 -9.19
N LEU A 196 -0.46 4.09 -7.85
CA LEU A 196 0.52 3.57 -6.91
C LEU A 196 0.06 2.30 -6.16
N LEU A 197 -1.23 1.96 -6.16
CA LEU A 197 -1.70 0.69 -5.62
C LEU A 197 -1.65 -0.36 -6.74
N GLN A 198 -0.73 -1.30 -6.62
CA GLN A 198 -0.69 -2.45 -7.52
C GLN A 198 -1.93 -3.32 -7.27
N GLU A 199 -2.58 -3.82 -8.32
CA GLU A 199 -3.70 -4.80 -8.23
C GLU A 199 -3.40 -5.93 -7.23
N ASN A 200 -2.12 -6.32 -7.16
CA ASN A 200 -1.57 -7.29 -6.22
C ASN A 200 -1.84 -6.95 -4.74
N THR A 201 -1.83 -5.67 -4.35
CA THR A 201 -2.08 -5.23 -2.97
C THR A 201 -3.56 -5.36 -2.58
N VAL A 202 -4.47 -5.05 -3.51
CA VAL A 202 -5.92 -5.21 -3.27
C VAL A 202 -6.29 -6.70 -3.23
N ALA A 203 -5.71 -7.52 -4.12
CA ALA A 203 -5.85 -8.97 -4.05
C ALA A 203 -5.35 -9.54 -2.72
N ALA A 204 -4.18 -9.08 -2.25
CA ALA A 204 -3.64 -9.45 -0.95
C ALA A 204 -4.59 -9.05 0.20
N LEU A 205 -5.19 -7.86 0.15
CA LEU A 205 -6.16 -7.40 1.15
C LEU A 205 -7.40 -8.30 1.21
N ILE A 206 -7.93 -8.70 0.05
CA ILE A 206 -9.10 -9.58 -0.05
C ILE A 206 -8.79 -10.94 0.57
N GLU A 207 -7.63 -11.51 0.27
CA GLU A 207 -7.21 -12.78 0.84
C GLU A 207 -6.97 -12.69 2.36
N VAL A 208 -6.36 -11.60 2.83
CA VAL A 208 -6.19 -11.33 4.27
C VAL A 208 -7.56 -11.23 4.95
N ASN A 209 -8.49 -10.44 4.40
CA ASN A 209 -9.83 -10.31 4.96
C ASN A 209 -10.54 -11.67 5.01
N LYS A 210 -10.51 -12.43 3.91
CA LYS A 210 -11.13 -13.76 3.83
C LYS A 210 -10.55 -14.74 4.85
N ALA A 211 -9.23 -14.69 5.08
CA ALA A 211 -8.56 -15.56 6.05
C ALA A 211 -8.88 -15.18 7.51
N LEU A 212 -8.97 -13.88 7.82
CA LEU A 212 -9.15 -13.39 9.19
C LEU A 212 -10.61 -13.22 9.61
N ASN A 213 -11.54 -13.10 8.66
CA ASN A 213 -12.97 -12.98 8.93
C ASN A 213 -13.54 -14.10 9.84
N PRO A 214 -13.34 -15.40 9.56
CA PRO A 214 -13.83 -16.45 10.45
C PRO A 214 -13.15 -16.40 11.83
N LEU A 215 -11.86 -16.08 11.88
CA LEU A 215 -11.13 -15.95 13.15
C LEU A 215 -11.71 -14.83 14.02
N ASN A 216 -11.98 -13.66 13.44
CA ASN A 216 -12.51 -12.52 14.18
C ASN A 216 -13.93 -12.75 14.69
N LYS A 217 -14.79 -13.42 13.90
CA LYS A 217 -16.17 -13.75 14.29
C LYS A 217 -16.23 -14.65 15.52
N ASP A 218 -15.37 -15.66 15.55
CA ASP A 218 -15.40 -16.67 16.61
C ASP A 218 -14.51 -16.28 17.81
N ALA A 219 -13.54 -15.38 17.65
CA ALA A 219 -12.53 -15.04 18.67
C ALA A 219 -13.12 -14.73 20.04
N ALA A 220 -14.19 -13.93 20.11
CA ALA A 220 -14.84 -13.55 21.37
C ALA A 220 -15.46 -14.74 22.15
N GLN A 221 -15.64 -15.90 21.50
CA GLN A 221 -16.18 -17.12 22.11
C GLN A 221 -15.11 -18.18 22.35
N LEU A 222 -13.91 -18.02 21.81
CA LEU A 222 -12.82 -18.98 21.93
C LEU A 222 -11.99 -18.70 23.20
N SER A 223 -11.47 -19.77 23.81
CA SER A 223 -10.36 -19.66 24.77
C SER A 223 -9.07 -19.36 24.03
N THR A 224 -8.04 -18.91 24.75
CA THR A 224 -6.72 -18.60 24.18
C THR A 224 -6.15 -19.79 23.41
N THR A 225 -6.20 -21.00 23.97
CA THR A 225 -5.70 -22.21 23.30
C THR A 225 -6.52 -22.56 22.06
N SER A 226 -7.85 -22.44 22.12
CA SER A 226 -8.70 -22.72 20.95
C SER A 226 -8.52 -21.68 19.84
N PHE A 227 -8.40 -20.40 20.19
CA PHE A 227 -8.09 -19.33 19.26
C PHE A 227 -6.75 -19.56 18.57
N LEU A 228 -5.71 -19.89 19.33
CA LEU A 228 -4.38 -20.19 18.83
C LEU A 228 -4.36 -21.40 17.88
N LYS A 229 -5.18 -22.42 18.17
CA LYS A 229 -5.36 -23.55 17.27
C LYS A 229 -6.00 -23.12 15.94
N CYS A 230 -7.08 -22.33 15.98
CA CYS A 230 -7.69 -21.79 14.77
C CYS A 230 -6.70 -20.90 13.98
N LEU A 231 -5.93 -20.08 14.67
CA LEU A 231 -4.90 -19.24 14.05
C LEU A 231 -3.83 -20.09 13.36
N SER A 232 -3.42 -21.20 13.99
CA SER A 232 -2.49 -22.17 13.42
C SER A 232 -3.07 -22.87 12.18
N GLU A 233 -4.35 -23.21 12.16
CA GLU A 233 -4.99 -23.77 10.97
C GLU A 233 -5.05 -22.75 9.81
N VAL A 234 -5.31 -21.47 10.12
CA VAL A 234 -5.29 -20.40 9.11
C VAL A 234 -3.89 -20.14 8.58
N SER A 235 -2.87 -20.16 9.45
CA SER A 235 -1.46 -19.97 9.08
C SER A 235 -0.96 -21.10 8.16
N GLN A 236 -1.37 -22.34 8.44
CA GLN A 236 -1.00 -23.50 7.63
C GLN A 236 -1.68 -23.49 6.26
N LYS A 237 -2.96 -23.10 6.20
CA LYS A 237 -3.69 -22.96 4.93
C LYS A 237 -3.14 -21.82 4.07
N ASN A 238 -2.57 -20.79 4.69
CA ASN A 238 -2.05 -19.60 4.00
C ASN A 238 -0.64 -19.23 4.47
N PRO A 239 0.42 -19.97 4.08
CA PRO A 239 1.79 -19.72 4.55
C PRO A 239 2.33 -18.33 4.19
N SER A 240 1.81 -17.70 3.12
CA SER A 240 2.19 -16.36 2.68
C SER A 240 1.38 -15.24 3.34
N LEU A 241 0.46 -15.55 4.26
CA LEU A 241 -0.44 -14.58 4.88
C LEU A 241 0.30 -13.46 5.63
N ALA A 242 1.37 -13.80 6.35
CA ALA A 242 2.21 -12.82 7.05
C ALA A 242 2.79 -11.77 6.09
N LYS A 243 3.31 -12.21 4.94
CA LYS A 243 3.84 -11.33 3.89
C LYS A 243 2.75 -10.46 3.26
N LYS A 244 1.55 -11.01 3.08
CA LYS A 244 0.40 -10.26 2.54
C LYS A 244 -0.06 -9.18 3.50
N ILE A 245 -0.09 -9.46 4.80
CA ILE A 245 -0.37 -8.46 5.85
C ILE A 245 0.66 -7.34 5.81
N SER A 246 1.95 -7.68 5.74
CA SER A 246 3.04 -6.69 5.63
C SER A 246 2.92 -5.81 4.37
N SER A 247 2.55 -6.42 3.24
CA SER A 247 2.26 -5.67 2.00
C SER A 247 1.07 -4.72 2.16
N CYS A 248 -0.01 -5.17 2.79
CA CYS A 248 -1.18 -4.31 3.02
C CYS A 248 -0.87 -3.20 4.03
N SER A 249 -0.11 -3.49 5.08
CA SER A 249 0.23 -2.51 6.13
C SER A 249 1.11 -1.38 5.57
N SER A 250 2.09 -1.69 4.70
CA SER A 250 2.89 -0.68 4.01
C SER A 250 2.09 0.28 3.13
N HIS A 251 0.89 -0.13 2.69
CA HIS A 251 -0.03 0.68 1.89
C HIS A 251 -1.31 1.07 2.65
N ASN A 252 -1.31 0.98 3.98
CA ASN A 252 -2.50 1.15 4.83
C ASN A 252 -3.25 2.46 4.52
N LEU A 253 -2.55 3.60 4.49
CA LEU A 253 -3.18 4.90 4.25
C LEU A 253 -3.89 4.98 2.90
N ALA A 254 -3.29 4.40 1.86
CA ALA A 254 -3.87 4.36 0.53
C ALA A 254 -5.11 3.48 0.49
N LEU A 255 -5.08 2.31 1.15
CA LEU A 255 -6.23 1.41 1.28
C LEU A 255 -7.38 2.06 2.07
N GLN A 256 -7.07 2.78 3.15
CA GLN A 256 -8.08 3.52 3.91
C GLN A 256 -8.72 4.62 3.08
N ASN A 257 -7.92 5.40 2.35
CA ASN A 257 -8.43 6.45 1.47
C ASN A 257 -9.32 5.87 0.37
N MET A 258 -8.90 4.75 -0.24
CA MET A 258 -9.69 4.05 -1.24
C MET A 258 -11.03 3.57 -0.66
N HIS A 259 -11.03 2.92 0.50
CA HIS A 259 -12.26 2.50 1.17
C HIS A 259 -13.18 3.69 1.50
N ARG A 260 -12.65 4.81 2.01
CA ARG A 260 -13.45 6.03 2.28
C ARG A 260 -14.03 6.63 1.00
N ASN A 261 -13.26 6.65 -0.09
CA ASN A 261 -13.72 7.18 -1.37
C ASN A 261 -14.84 6.32 -1.95
N ILE A 262 -14.75 4.99 -1.83
CA ILE A 262 -15.80 4.07 -2.24
C ILE A 262 -17.06 4.26 -1.37
N ALA A 263 -16.90 4.37 -0.06
CA ALA A 263 -18.02 4.62 0.85
C ALA A 263 -18.73 5.95 0.56
N LYS A 264 -18.02 6.94 0.01
CA LYS A 264 -18.54 8.25 -0.41
C LYS A 264 -18.81 8.36 -1.91
N ARG A 265 -18.73 7.25 -2.66
CA ARG A 265 -18.78 7.27 -4.14
C ARG A 265 -20.04 7.97 -4.66
N GLY A 266 -21.20 7.71 -4.06
CA GLY A 266 -22.46 8.37 -4.43
C GLY A 266 -22.40 9.89 -4.32
N GLU A 267 -21.84 10.42 -3.23
CA GLU A 267 -21.71 11.86 -2.99
C GLU A 267 -20.64 12.50 -3.90
N VAL A 268 -19.49 11.83 -4.09
CA VAL A 268 -18.43 12.32 -5.00
C VAL A 268 -18.94 12.38 -6.43
N THR A 269 -19.64 11.35 -6.90
CA THR A 269 -20.25 11.35 -8.23
C THR A 269 -21.35 12.42 -8.35
N LYS A 270 -22.17 12.61 -7.32
CA LYS A 270 -23.20 13.67 -7.28
C LYS A 270 -22.59 15.07 -7.32
N GLU A 271 -21.51 15.31 -6.58
CA GLU A 271 -20.78 16.58 -6.57
C GLU A 271 -20.04 16.82 -7.89
N GLN A 272 -19.44 15.79 -8.49
CA GLN A 272 -18.85 15.88 -9.84
C GLN A 272 -19.90 16.17 -10.91
N ILE A 273 -21.09 15.55 -10.86
CA ILE A 273 -22.21 15.85 -11.76
C ILE A 273 -22.69 17.29 -11.53
N LYS A 274 -22.82 17.73 -10.28
CA LYS A 274 -23.22 19.10 -9.95
C LYS A 274 -22.18 20.12 -10.44
N ASN A 275 -20.90 19.84 -10.25
CA ASN A 275 -19.81 20.67 -10.74
C ASN A 275 -19.78 20.68 -12.27
N ALA A 276 -19.88 19.54 -12.94
CA ALA A 276 -19.97 19.49 -14.41
C ALA A 276 -21.19 20.26 -14.95
N ALA A 277 -22.35 20.16 -14.29
CA ALA A 277 -23.53 20.92 -14.67
C ALA A 277 -23.39 22.44 -14.43
N THR A 278 -22.43 22.87 -13.60
CA THR A 278 -22.22 24.27 -13.19
C THR A 278 -20.90 24.89 -13.66
N ILE A 279 -19.96 24.11 -14.21
CA ILE A 279 -18.66 24.59 -14.70
C ILE A 279 -18.84 25.48 -15.94
N ALA A 280 -18.07 26.56 -15.97
CA ALA A 280 -18.23 27.70 -16.85
C ALA A 280 -17.34 27.71 -18.11
N SER A 281 -16.51 26.71 -18.39
CA SER A 281 -15.70 26.66 -19.63
C SER A 281 -15.14 25.26 -19.87
N TYR A 282 -15.16 24.75 -21.10
CA TYR A 282 -14.61 23.43 -21.46
C TYR A 282 -13.81 23.48 -22.75
N ASN A 283 -12.51 23.21 -22.71
CA ASN A 283 -11.78 22.96 -23.95
C ASN A 283 -12.13 21.59 -24.57
N ILE A 284 -11.77 21.34 -25.83
CA ILE A 284 -12.09 20.08 -26.54
C ILE A 284 -11.50 18.85 -25.83
N ALA A 285 -10.33 18.97 -25.19
CA ALA A 285 -9.73 17.87 -24.43
C ALA A 285 -10.52 17.56 -23.15
N GLU A 286 -11.04 18.59 -22.48
CA GLU A 286 -11.90 18.50 -21.30
C GLU A 286 -13.29 17.96 -21.66
N LEU A 287 -13.88 18.36 -22.80
CA LEU A 287 -15.12 17.78 -23.32
C LEU A 287 -14.95 16.27 -23.57
N ARG A 288 -13.83 15.87 -24.19
CA ARG A 288 -13.53 14.45 -24.42
C ARG A 288 -13.32 13.68 -23.11
N ASN A 289 -12.70 14.32 -22.11
CA ASN A 289 -12.53 13.75 -20.79
C ASN A 289 -13.89 13.60 -20.06
N LEU A 290 -14.75 14.62 -20.12
CA LEU A 290 -16.11 14.59 -19.61
C LEU A 290 -16.92 13.42 -20.20
N CYS A 291 -16.85 13.21 -21.52
CA CYS A 291 -17.50 12.07 -22.18
C CYS A 291 -16.92 10.72 -21.71
N SER A 292 -15.62 10.64 -21.48
CA SER A 292 -14.96 9.43 -20.98
C SER A 292 -15.36 9.11 -19.54
N HIS A 293 -15.44 10.13 -18.68
CA HIS A 293 -15.96 10.04 -17.31
C HIS A 293 -17.46 9.69 -17.28
N ALA A 294 -18.28 10.26 -18.16
CA ALA A 294 -19.70 9.94 -18.27
C ALA A 294 -19.93 8.47 -18.69
N LEU A 295 -19.11 7.93 -19.59
CA LEU A 295 -19.14 6.52 -19.97
C LEU A 295 -18.78 5.57 -18.81
N LEU A 296 -17.83 5.96 -17.96
CA LEU A 296 -17.50 5.22 -16.72
C LEU A 296 -18.66 5.23 -15.73
N ILE A 297 -19.30 6.38 -15.53
CA ILE A 297 -20.49 6.51 -14.68
C ILE A 297 -21.67 5.68 -15.23
N GLY A 298 -21.87 5.68 -16.55
CA GLY A 298 -22.91 4.88 -17.21
C GLY A 298 -22.72 3.37 -17.07
N LYS A 299 -21.47 2.89 -17.05
CA LYS A 299 -21.14 1.48 -16.75
C LYS A 299 -21.39 1.13 -15.27
N SER A 300 -21.13 2.05 -14.35
CA SER A 300 -21.38 1.89 -12.92
C SER A 300 -22.87 1.86 -12.56
N ARG A 301 -23.74 2.47 -13.38
CA ARG A 301 -25.21 2.48 -13.20
C ARG A 301 -25.85 1.10 -13.14
N ALA A 302 -25.26 0.08 -13.75
CA ALA A 302 -25.71 -1.31 -13.62
C ALA A 302 -25.62 -1.85 -12.17
N SER A 303 -25.01 -1.10 -11.23
CA SER A 303 -24.85 -1.45 -9.82
C SER A 303 -25.50 -0.47 -8.83
N ILE A 304 -26.18 0.60 -9.29
CA ILE A 304 -26.69 1.70 -8.43
C ILE A 304 -28.19 1.60 -8.12
N ASP A 305 -28.88 0.53 -8.53
CA ASP A 305 -30.33 0.35 -8.26
C ASP A 305 -30.73 0.24 -6.77
N TYR A 306 -29.79 0.31 -5.82
CA TYR A 306 -30.04 0.02 -4.39
C TYR A 306 -29.97 1.19 -3.40
N LEU A 307 -29.85 2.45 -3.84
CA LEU A 307 -29.73 3.59 -2.90
C LEU A 307 -30.68 4.75 -3.22
N VAL A 308 -31.97 4.45 -3.40
CA VAL A 308 -33.00 5.49 -3.51
C VAL A 308 -33.96 5.34 -2.34
N ASP A 309 -33.68 6.06 -1.26
CA ASP A 309 -34.71 6.48 -0.32
C ASP A 309 -34.55 7.98 -0.06
N ASP A 310 -35.71 8.64 -0.09
CA ASP A 310 -36.02 10.01 0.37
C ASP A 310 -35.84 11.25 -0.54
N ASP A 311 -36.91 12.07 -0.45
CA ASP A 311 -37.41 13.36 -0.97
C ASP A 311 -36.57 14.29 -1.91
N SER A 312 -35.39 13.89 -2.38
CA SER A 312 -34.52 14.69 -3.26
C SER A 312 -34.43 14.19 -4.71
N THR A 313 -35.29 13.23 -5.06
CA THR A 313 -35.28 12.50 -6.34
C THR A 313 -35.55 13.40 -7.55
N GLU A 314 -36.34 14.46 -7.39
CA GLU A 314 -36.73 15.34 -8.50
C GLU A 314 -35.57 16.25 -8.96
N ASP A 315 -34.83 16.83 -8.00
CA ASP A 315 -33.66 17.69 -8.29
C ASP A 315 -32.47 16.90 -8.89
N ILE A 316 -32.21 15.68 -8.38
CA ILE A 316 -31.11 14.84 -8.89
C ILE A 316 -31.45 14.27 -10.27
N SER A 317 -32.71 13.88 -10.50
CA SER A 317 -33.17 13.44 -11.82
C SER A 317 -33.05 14.56 -12.85
N MET A 318 -33.42 15.79 -12.48
CA MET A 318 -33.30 16.96 -13.36
C MET A 318 -31.83 17.27 -13.67
N LEU A 319 -30.93 17.24 -12.68
CA LEU A 319 -29.49 17.42 -12.86
C LEU A 319 -28.85 16.30 -13.71
N MET A 320 -29.27 15.05 -13.52
CA MET A 320 -28.78 13.93 -14.32
C MET A 320 -29.24 14.03 -15.77
N ASN A 321 -30.51 14.40 -16.02
CA ASN A 321 -31.01 14.60 -17.37
C ASN A 321 -30.28 15.76 -18.06
N GLN A 322 -30.02 16.85 -17.33
CA GLN A 322 -29.23 17.96 -17.83
C GLN A 322 -27.79 17.55 -18.16
N PHE A 323 -27.14 16.75 -17.31
CA PHE A 323 -25.80 16.22 -17.56
C PHE A 323 -25.76 15.30 -18.78
N ILE A 324 -26.73 14.37 -18.91
CA ILE A 324 -26.83 13.47 -20.07
C ILE A 324 -26.95 14.29 -21.37
N MET A 325 -27.83 15.30 -21.39
CA MET A 325 -27.96 16.18 -22.54
C MET A 325 -26.66 16.93 -22.88
N GLN A 326 -25.92 17.40 -21.87
CA GLN A 326 -24.64 18.08 -22.09
C GLN A 326 -23.58 17.14 -22.67
N VAL A 327 -23.52 15.88 -22.20
CA VAL A 327 -22.61 14.85 -22.73
C VAL A 327 -22.96 14.50 -24.19
N ASP A 328 -24.24 14.34 -24.50
CA ASP A 328 -24.69 14.05 -25.87
C ASP A 328 -24.33 15.18 -26.84
N LEU A 329 -24.49 16.45 -26.40
CA LEU A 329 -24.11 17.62 -27.19
C LEU A 329 -22.59 17.74 -27.35
N ALA A 330 -21.84 17.53 -26.26
CA ALA A 330 -20.37 17.53 -26.29
C ALA A 330 -19.82 16.47 -27.25
N GLN A 331 -20.43 15.28 -27.27
CA GLN A 331 -20.04 14.20 -28.17
C GLN A 331 -20.34 14.52 -29.63
N GLN A 332 -21.49 15.16 -29.91
CA GLN A 332 -21.82 15.66 -31.25
C GLN A 332 -20.82 16.72 -31.73
N ILE A 333 -20.53 17.73 -30.90
CA ILE A 333 -19.55 18.79 -31.22
C ILE A 333 -18.17 18.19 -31.45
N THR A 334 -17.71 17.27 -30.58
CA THR A 334 -16.39 16.65 -30.72
C THR A 334 -16.29 15.79 -31.98
N SER A 335 -17.36 15.07 -32.33
CA SER A 335 -17.43 14.29 -33.56
C SER A 335 -17.38 15.20 -34.79
N MET A 336 -18.11 16.31 -34.78
CA MET A 336 -18.11 17.27 -35.87
C MET A 336 -16.76 17.97 -36.02
N ALA A 337 -16.18 18.46 -34.92
CA ALA A 337 -14.84 19.05 -34.92
C ALA A 337 -13.79 18.07 -35.46
N SER A 338 -13.91 16.78 -35.11
CA SER A 338 -13.03 15.74 -35.64
C SER A 338 -13.18 15.56 -37.15
N ARG A 339 -14.42 15.62 -37.68
CA ARG A 339 -14.70 15.56 -39.13
C ARG A 339 -14.13 16.79 -39.85
N LEU A 340 -14.36 18.00 -39.33
CA LEU A 340 -13.83 19.24 -39.90
C LEU A 340 -12.29 19.26 -39.93
N ILE A 341 -11.64 18.75 -38.87
CA ILE A 341 -10.18 18.55 -38.87
C ILE A 341 -9.76 17.58 -39.97
N GLN A 342 -10.48 16.47 -40.15
CA GLN A 342 -10.21 15.50 -41.23
C GLN A 342 -10.41 16.10 -42.62
N TYR A 343 -11.32 17.05 -42.78
CA TYR A 343 -11.52 17.80 -44.02
C TYR A 343 -10.49 18.92 -44.27
N GLY A 344 -9.54 19.11 -43.34
CA GLY A 344 -8.42 20.05 -43.51
C GLY A 344 -8.60 21.40 -42.80
N TYR A 345 -9.67 21.56 -42.01
CA TYR A 345 -9.87 22.75 -41.17
C TYR A 345 -9.06 22.65 -39.86
N PHE A 346 -7.73 22.72 -39.97
CA PHE A 346 -6.81 22.54 -38.83
C PHE A 346 -6.93 23.60 -37.72
N LEU A 347 -7.60 24.73 -37.99
CA LEU A 347 -7.86 25.77 -36.98
C LEU A 347 -8.68 25.22 -35.79
N TYR A 348 -9.54 24.24 -36.03
CA TYR A 348 -10.32 23.57 -34.99
C TYR A 348 -9.49 22.70 -34.03
N GLN A 349 -8.21 22.40 -34.34
CA GLN A 349 -7.31 21.72 -33.38
C GLN A 349 -6.86 22.61 -32.22
N LYS A 350 -6.90 23.94 -32.39
CA LYS A 350 -6.40 24.92 -31.41
C LYS A 350 -7.49 25.79 -30.80
N MET A 351 -8.75 25.56 -31.18
CA MET A 351 -9.87 26.37 -30.75
C MET A 351 -10.25 26.04 -29.30
N LEU A 352 -10.24 27.07 -28.44
CA LEU A 352 -10.76 26.99 -27.09
C LEU A 352 -12.26 27.33 -27.17
N ILE A 353 -13.11 26.40 -26.78
CA ILE A 353 -14.56 26.56 -26.85
C ILE A 353 -15.04 26.98 -25.46
N GLU A 354 -15.42 28.24 -25.30
CA GLU A 354 -16.06 28.69 -24.07
C GLU A 354 -17.57 28.46 -24.22
N ALA A 355 -18.12 27.51 -23.45
CA ALA A 355 -19.54 27.17 -23.47
C ALA A 355 -20.08 27.15 -22.03
N HIS A 356 -21.10 27.97 -21.75
CA HIS A 356 -21.74 28.06 -20.44
C HIS A 356 -23.03 27.24 -20.41
N GLY A 357 -22.90 25.99 -19.98
CA GLY A 357 -24.04 25.10 -19.75
C GLY A 357 -24.75 24.64 -21.02
N THR A 358 -25.95 24.06 -20.83
CA THR A 358 -26.69 23.37 -21.90
C THR A 358 -27.12 24.28 -23.06
N PRO A 359 -27.54 25.55 -22.84
CA PRO A 359 -27.93 26.43 -23.94
C PRO A 359 -26.77 26.73 -24.91
N ASP A 360 -25.58 26.99 -24.40
CA ASP A 360 -24.40 27.32 -25.22
C ASP A 360 -23.91 26.11 -26.01
N LEU A 361 -23.91 24.92 -25.39
CA LEU A 361 -23.61 23.67 -26.10
C LEU A 361 -24.63 23.38 -27.23
N LYS A 362 -25.91 23.72 -27.04
CA LYS A 362 -26.91 23.61 -28.11
C LYS A 362 -26.63 24.58 -29.25
N ASN A 363 -26.32 25.84 -28.94
CA ASN A 363 -26.01 26.85 -29.96
C ASN A 363 -24.76 26.46 -30.76
N LEU A 364 -23.70 26.03 -30.08
CA LEU A 364 -22.49 25.54 -30.73
C LEU A 364 -22.78 24.32 -31.61
N SER A 365 -23.54 23.34 -31.10
CA SER A 365 -23.92 22.18 -31.91
C SER A 365 -24.71 22.56 -33.17
N ILE A 366 -25.49 23.64 -33.13
CA ILE A 366 -26.23 24.16 -34.28
C ILE A 366 -25.30 24.88 -35.25
N ASP A 367 -24.38 25.73 -34.76
CA ASP A 367 -23.41 26.45 -35.58
C ASP A 367 -22.48 25.49 -36.34
N TYR A 368 -21.97 24.45 -35.66
CA TYR A 368 -21.17 23.40 -36.27
C TYR A 368 -21.96 22.52 -37.26
N SER A 369 -23.27 22.38 -37.08
CA SER A 369 -24.14 21.71 -38.05
C SER A 369 -24.41 22.56 -39.30
N TYR A 370 -24.29 23.88 -39.20
CA TYR A 370 -24.39 24.80 -40.33
C TYR A 370 -23.10 24.82 -41.17
N ASP A 371 -21.93 24.66 -40.54
CA ASP A 371 -20.67 24.48 -41.24
C ASP A 371 -20.65 23.19 -42.09
N ASP A 372 -21.24 22.08 -41.59
CA ASP A 372 -21.40 20.81 -42.33
C ASP A 372 -22.37 20.96 -43.54
N LEU A 373 -23.23 21.99 -43.57
CA LEU A 373 -24.12 22.30 -44.71
C LEU A 373 -23.42 23.08 -45.84
N TYR A 374 -22.25 23.69 -45.58
CA TYR A 374 -21.44 24.33 -46.61
C TYR A 374 -20.61 23.31 -47.44
N ASP A 375 -20.63 22.03 -47.07
CA ASP A 375 -19.77 20.98 -47.63
C ASP A 375 -20.25 20.34 -48.95
N ASN A 376 -21.30 20.86 -49.60
CA ASN A 376 -21.59 20.50 -51.00
C ASN A 376 -20.49 21.01 -51.98
N PHE A 377 -19.57 21.86 -51.54
CA PHE A 377 -18.45 22.34 -52.35
C PHE A 377 -17.23 21.38 -52.37
N HIS A 378 -17.15 20.41 -51.45
CA HIS A 378 -15.93 19.62 -51.23
C HIS A 378 -15.94 18.19 -51.76
N ALA A 379 -17.09 17.65 -52.19
CA ALA A 379 -17.12 16.37 -52.92
C ALA A 379 -16.29 16.43 -54.22
N SER A 380 -16.31 17.56 -54.95
CA SER A 380 -15.43 17.76 -56.12
C SER A 380 -13.95 17.90 -55.75
N ASN A 381 -13.62 18.48 -54.60
CA ASN A 381 -12.23 18.68 -54.19
C ASN A 381 -11.58 17.39 -53.67
N GLN A 382 -12.37 16.46 -53.11
CA GLN A 382 -11.89 15.15 -52.67
C GLN A 382 -11.37 14.32 -53.85
N GLU A 383 -12.05 14.35 -55.00
CA GLU A 383 -11.61 13.67 -56.23
C GLU A 383 -10.34 14.32 -56.82
N ILE A 384 -10.24 15.65 -56.76
CA ILE A 384 -9.06 16.40 -57.20
C ILE A 384 -7.85 16.10 -56.30
N CYS A 385 -8.02 16.09 -54.98
CA CYS A 385 -6.96 15.75 -54.02
C CYS A 385 -6.54 14.28 -54.12
N GLN A 386 -7.47 13.35 -54.36
CA GLN A 386 -7.15 11.93 -54.59
C GLN A 386 -6.36 11.73 -55.90
N ASN A 387 -6.70 12.46 -56.95
CA ASN A 387 -5.91 12.49 -58.19
C ASN A 387 -4.51 13.07 -57.96
N LEU A 388 -4.39 14.19 -57.22
CA LEU A 388 -3.10 14.79 -56.87
C LEU A 388 -2.21 13.86 -56.04
N VAL A 389 -2.78 13.06 -55.13
CA VAL A 389 -2.03 12.06 -54.35
C VAL A 389 -1.56 10.89 -55.22
N GLN A 390 -2.30 10.49 -56.26
CA GLN A 390 -1.83 9.50 -57.25
C GLN A 390 -0.63 10.00 -58.07
N PHE A 391 -0.44 11.32 -58.21
CA PHE A 391 0.72 11.92 -58.88
C PHE A 391 2.02 11.88 -58.07
N VAL A 392 1.97 11.58 -56.76
CA VAL A 392 3.15 11.56 -55.88
C VAL A 392 3.87 10.20 -55.93
N ASN A 393 3.38 9.25 -56.72
CA ASN A 393 4.02 7.96 -56.99
C ASN A 393 5.04 8.05 -58.15
N ASP A 394 6.16 7.35 -57.97
CA ASP A 394 7.54 7.64 -58.33
C ASP A 394 7.94 7.49 -59.82
N LYS A 395 6.97 7.46 -60.75
CA LYS A 395 7.21 7.42 -62.21
C LYS A 395 6.46 8.46 -63.02
N ALA A 396 5.74 9.39 -62.41
CA ALA A 396 4.97 10.39 -63.13
C ALA A 396 5.86 11.54 -63.65
N LYS A 397 5.98 11.69 -64.99
CA LYS A 397 6.34 12.97 -65.61
C LYS A 397 5.04 13.76 -65.83
N LEU A 398 5.00 15.01 -65.37
CA LEU A 398 3.87 15.92 -65.57
C LEU A 398 3.44 15.94 -67.04
N PRO A 399 2.13 15.93 -67.35
CA PRO A 399 1.68 16.16 -68.72
C PRO A 399 2.11 17.58 -69.13
N ARG A 400 2.79 17.71 -70.27
CA ARG A 400 3.03 19.04 -70.85
C ARG A 400 1.67 19.60 -71.25
N LEU A 401 1.21 20.61 -70.50
CA LEU A 401 0.06 21.43 -70.86
C LEU A 401 0.26 21.95 -72.28
N PRO A 402 -0.73 21.82 -73.18
CA PRO A 402 -0.64 22.43 -74.49
C PRO A 402 -0.58 23.95 -74.25
N ASN A 403 0.57 24.55 -74.55
CA ASN A 403 0.91 25.98 -74.46
C ASN A 403 1.73 26.46 -73.24
N TRP A 404 2.16 25.59 -72.32
CA TRP A 404 3.07 26.02 -71.24
C TRP A 404 4.55 25.84 -71.64
N THR A 405 5.32 26.94 -71.64
CA THR A 405 6.74 26.98 -72.05
C THR A 405 7.72 27.28 -70.90
N GLY A 406 7.23 27.39 -69.66
CA GLY A 406 8.07 27.66 -68.49
C GLY A 406 8.77 26.41 -67.93
N GLU A 407 9.82 26.61 -67.15
CA GLU A 407 10.40 25.56 -66.28
C GLU A 407 9.85 25.69 -64.86
N TRP A 408 9.56 24.56 -64.21
CA TRP A 408 9.14 24.53 -62.80
C TRP A 408 10.36 24.82 -61.90
N PRO A 409 10.23 25.65 -60.85
CA PRO A 409 11.31 25.85 -59.88
C PRO A 409 11.64 24.54 -59.15
N ILE A 410 12.92 24.28 -58.91
CA ILE A 410 13.39 23.14 -58.12
C ILE A 410 13.31 23.52 -56.63
N VAL A 411 12.59 22.71 -55.84
CA VAL A 411 12.43 22.91 -54.39
C VAL A 411 13.74 22.58 -53.68
N GLN A 412 14.33 23.53 -52.95
CA GLN A 412 15.48 23.26 -52.08
C GLN A 412 15.29 23.68 -50.62
N SER A 413 14.24 24.43 -50.28
CA SER A 413 13.91 24.81 -48.91
C SER A 413 12.42 25.09 -48.67
N GLU A 414 12.02 25.20 -47.40
CA GLU A 414 10.63 25.48 -46.98
C GLU A 414 10.09 26.81 -47.51
N ALA A 415 10.95 27.80 -47.74
CA ALA A 415 10.58 29.10 -48.29
C ALA A 415 10.13 29.01 -49.77
N ASP A 416 10.55 27.96 -50.50
CA ASP A 416 10.21 27.76 -51.90
C ASP A 416 8.78 27.23 -52.08
N PHE A 417 8.17 26.65 -51.03
CA PHE A 417 6.82 26.10 -51.10
C PHE A 417 5.76 27.17 -51.29
N LEU A 418 5.89 28.31 -50.60
CA LEU A 418 4.95 29.43 -50.72
C LEU A 418 4.96 30.03 -52.13
N LEU A 419 6.13 30.04 -52.76
CA LEU A 419 6.35 30.54 -54.10
C LEU A 419 5.77 29.59 -55.16
N ILE A 420 5.90 28.27 -54.94
CA ILE A 420 5.32 27.24 -55.80
C ILE A 420 3.81 27.16 -55.65
N LEU A 421 3.28 27.22 -54.42
CA LEU A 421 1.85 27.25 -54.16
C LEU A 421 1.18 28.48 -54.76
N SER A 422 1.85 29.64 -54.71
CA SER A 422 1.38 30.86 -55.41
C SER A 422 1.37 30.67 -56.92
N LYS A 423 2.40 30.05 -57.50
CA LYS A 423 2.48 29.74 -58.95
C LYS A 423 1.38 28.77 -59.39
N ILE A 424 1.11 27.75 -58.58
CA ILE A 424 0.02 26.78 -58.80
C ILE A 424 -1.33 27.51 -58.74
N GLY A 425 -1.50 28.42 -57.77
CA GLY A 425 -2.68 29.27 -57.65
C GLY A 425 -2.92 30.14 -58.89
N GLU A 426 -1.89 30.79 -59.43
CA GLU A 426 -1.98 31.57 -60.68
C GLU A 426 -2.35 30.71 -61.88
N VAL A 427 -1.74 29.53 -62.03
CA VAL A 427 -2.02 28.62 -63.16
C VAL A 427 -3.46 28.12 -63.10
N LEU A 428 -3.94 27.74 -61.90
CA LEU A 428 -5.32 27.31 -61.71
C LEU A 428 -6.30 28.46 -61.97
N HIS A 429 -6.02 29.66 -61.46
CA HIS A 429 -6.85 30.83 -61.69
C HIS A 429 -7.03 31.10 -63.19
N ASN A 430 -5.95 31.07 -63.97
CA ASN A 430 -5.99 31.27 -65.42
C ASN A 430 -6.79 30.18 -66.15
N ILE A 431 -6.63 28.91 -65.74
CA ILE A 431 -7.42 27.79 -66.30
C ILE A 431 -8.92 28.00 -66.06
N PHE A 432 -9.30 28.49 -64.88
CA PHE A 432 -10.70 28.68 -64.53
C PHE A 432 -11.32 29.96 -65.11
N THR A 433 -10.52 30.99 -65.43
CA THR A 433 -11.01 32.19 -66.15
C THR A 433 -11.25 31.96 -67.65
N ASP A 434 -10.61 30.97 -68.26
CA ASP A 434 -10.77 30.64 -69.69
C ASP A 434 -11.97 29.71 -69.97
N ILE A 435 -12.68 29.26 -68.94
CA ILE A 435 -13.90 28.48 -69.07
C ILE A 435 -15.08 29.47 -69.18
N PRO A 436 -15.79 29.55 -70.33
CA PRO A 436 -16.92 30.46 -70.47
C PRO A 436 -18.03 30.07 -69.48
N GLN A 437 -18.57 31.06 -68.76
CA GLN A 437 -19.62 30.90 -67.75
C GLN A 437 -20.92 30.34 -68.32
#